data_AF-A0A9C7WFV4-F1
#
_entry.id   AF-A0A9C7WFV4-F1
#
_cell.length_a   1.000
_cell.length_b   1.000
_cell.length_c   1.000
_cell.angle_alpha   90.00
_cell.angle_beta   90.00
_cell.angle_gamma   90.00
#
_symmetry.space_group_name_H-M   'P 1'
#
loop_
_entity.id
_entity.type
_entity.pdbx_description
1 polymer ?
#
loop_
_entity_poly.entity_id
_entity_poly.type
_entity_poly.pdbx_seq_one_letter_code
_entity_poly.pdbx_strand_id
1 'polypeptide(L)'
;MRWLCTGAILLWALSAWAEVPRMGVAVGTVTMEGKQWQRISFRPDIPIGPFGVALDIELFLDQKGNISKRGWDFSTGQATRETIFRKIYYVRYGRQGKPVFMKLGALDDVTLGYGLIVDGYTNALEYPSVKRIGFQGDVRLGGGLRLQWVVNDLDDAFTGGPWFAARASAPLLGKLRVGGTLAMDINQFAGLKDRDGDDVPDALDPFPDDGTAWTNTDADSDFPDEIPDYKVVKGDTVWVDTLDINGDNIYDRGEYRNLRGPEPFKKSENKDRITVVGVDLGYPILEGPVKLELYGQAAKFLMVEDGGGWGFAA
;
A
#
# COMPACT_ATOMS: atom_id res chain seq x y z
N MET A 1 -34.36 -49.78 16.02
CA MET A 1 -32.94 -49.39 16.06
C MET A 1 -32.33 -49.00 14.69
N ARG A 2 -33.10 -48.41 13.77
CA ARG A 2 -32.58 -47.99 12.44
C ARG A 2 -32.70 -46.49 12.13
N TRP A 3 -33.29 -45.71 13.04
CA TRP A 3 -33.56 -44.28 12.87
C TRP A 3 -32.61 -43.35 13.65
N LEU A 4 -31.75 -43.92 14.51
CA LEU A 4 -30.77 -43.15 15.31
C LEU A 4 -29.41 -42.98 14.61
N CYS A 5 -29.09 -43.81 13.61
CA CYS A 5 -27.81 -43.69 12.89
C CYS A 5 -27.83 -42.66 11.75
N THR A 6 -28.99 -42.35 11.16
CA THR A 6 -29.10 -41.38 10.05
C THR A 6 -29.04 -39.93 10.51
N GLY A 7 -29.54 -39.61 11.71
CA GLY A 7 -29.44 -38.25 12.28
C GLY A 7 -28.02 -37.87 12.70
N ALA A 8 -27.24 -38.81 13.23
CA ALA A 8 -25.86 -38.58 13.63
C ALA A 8 -24.93 -38.34 12.43
N ILE A 9 -25.17 -39.01 11.29
CA ILE A 9 -24.39 -38.80 10.05
C ILE A 9 -24.71 -37.45 9.42
N LEU A 10 -25.96 -36.96 9.49
CA LEU A 10 -26.32 -35.63 9.00
C LEU A 10 -25.72 -34.51 9.85
N LEU A 11 -25.68 -34.67 11.18
CA LEU A 11 -25.04 -33.71 12.09
C LEU A 11 -23.50 -33.71 11.99
N TRP A 12 -22.88 -34.86 11.70
CA TRP A 12 -21.45 -34.94 11.39
C TRP A 12 -21.12 -34.38 10.00
N ALA A 13 -22.01 -34.56 9.03
CA ALA A 13 -21.85 -33.96 7.72
C ALA A 13 -21.97 -32.42 7.80
N LEU A 14 -22.92 -31.87 8.56
CA LEU A 14 -23.08 -30.41 8.74
C LEU A 14 -21.92 -29.77 9.53
N SER A 15 -21.31 -30.46 10.49
CA SER A 15 -20.13 -29.95 11.22
C SER A 15 -18.85 -30.00 10.40
N ALA A 16 -18.77 -30.83 9.34
CA ALA A 16 -17.62 -30.89 8.44
C ALA A 16 -17.55 -29.71 7.43
N TRP A 17 -18.61 -28.90 7.32
CA TRP A 17 -18.67 -27.72 6.43
C TRP A 17 -18.68 -26.38 7.17
N ALA A 18 -18.86 -26.38 8.50
CA ALA A 18 -18.77 -25.17 9.30
C ALA A 18 -17.28 -24.88 9.57
N GLU A 19 -16.62 -24.17 8.67
CA GLU A 19 -15.31 -23.60 8.97
C GLU A 19 -15.43 -22.73 10.23
N VAL A 20 -14.58 -22.97 11.23
CA VAL A 20 -14.57 -22.17 12.46
C VAL A 20 -13.97 -20.79 12.14
N PRO A 21 -14.55 -19.69 12.65
CA PRO A 21 -13.97 -18.37 12.49
C PRO A 21 -12.53 -18.32 13.01
N ARG A 22 -11.63 -17.71 12.23
CA ARG A 22 -10.27 -17.41 12.73
C ARG A 22 -10.32 -16.08 13.45
N MET A 23 -9.69 -16.01 14.62
CA MET A 23 -9.78 -14.85 15.49
C MET A 23 -8.41 -14.20 15.65
N GLY A 24 -8.30 -12.94 15.23
CA GLY A 24 -7.16 -12.08 15.54
C GLY A 24 -7.52 -11.09 16.63
N VAL A 25 -6.69 -10.98 17.66
CA VAL A 25 -6.73 -9.86 18.62
C VAL A 25 -5.40 -9.14 18.51
N ALA A 26 -5.42 -7.84 18.31
CA ALA A 26 -4.22 -7.02 18.34
C ALA A 26 -4.40 -5.86 19.31
N VAL A 27 -3.35 -5.59 20.08
CA VAL A 27 -3.24 -4.43 20.95
C VAL A 27 -1.96 -3.71 20.56
N GLY A 28 -2.04 -2.42 20.30
CA GLY A 28 -0.89 -1.64 19.85
C GLY A 28 -1.08 -0.16 20.06
N THR A 29 -0.01 0.60 19.84
CA THR A 29 -0.05 2.05 19.83
C THR A 29 -0.05 2.53 18.39
N VAL A 30 -0.88 3.52 18.07
CA VAL A 30 -0.88 4.18 16.76
C VAL A 30 -0.88 5.69 16.93
N THR A 31 -0.22 6.39 16.02
CA THR A 31 -0.27 7.86 15.95
C THR A 31 -1.20 8.24 14.81
N MET A 32 -2.24 9.01 15.12
CA MET A 32 -3.23 9.49 14.16
C MET A 32 -3.46 10.98 14.42
N GLU A 33 -3.35 11.81 13.39
CA GLU A 33 -3.57 13.27 13.49
C GLU A 33 -2.72 13.91 14.61
N GLY A 34 -1.44 13.53 14.67
CA GLY A 34 -0.50 14.02 15.69
C GLY A 34 -0.77 13.55 17.13
N LYS A 35 -1.78 12.72 17.37
CA LYS A 35 -2.15 12.19 18.69
C LYS A 35 -1.87 10.69 18.80
N GLN A 36 -1.37 10.29 19.96
CA GLN A 36 -1.11 8.89 20.27
C GLN A 36 -2.37 8.21 20.83
N TRP A 37 -2.72 7.06 20.26
CA TRP A 37 -3.87 6.25 20.65
C TRP A 37 -3.44 4.83 20.98
N GLN A 38 -4.04 4.27 22.02
CA GLN A 38 -4.01 2.83 22.24
C GLN A 38 -5.12 2.18 21.43
N ARG A 39 -4.75 1.28 20.51
CA ARG A 39 -5.67 0.54 19.66
C ARG A 39 -5.85 -0.87 20.18
N ILE A 40 -7.10 -1.26 20.35
CA ILE A 40 -7.50 -2.65 20.60
C ILE A 40 -8.37 -3.06 19.42
N SER A 41 -7.97 -4.09 18.68
CA SER A 41 -8.72 -4.56 17.51
C SER A 41 -9.01 -6.05 17.55
N PHE A 42 -10.25 -6.37 17.20
CA PHE A 42 -10.78 -7.72 17.09
C PHE A 42 -11.13 -8.02 15.63
N ARG A 43 -10.47 -9.02 15.04
CA ARG A 43 -10.57 -9.38 13.63
C ARG A 43 -11.01 -10.83 13.42
N PRO A 44 -12.32 -11.13 13.52
CA PRO A 44 -12.85 -12.44 13.17
C PRO A 44 -12.94 -12.57 11.64
N ASP A 45 -12.41 -13.66 11.07
CA ASP A 45 -12.69 -14.11 9.71
C ASP A 45 -13.88 -15.07 9.77
N ILE A 46 -15.06 -14.60 9.38
CA ILE A 46 -16.32 -15.32 9.44
C ILE A 46 -16.56 -15.99 8.07
N PRO A 47 -16.51 -17.33 7.97
CA PRO A 47 -16.80 -18.04 6.74
C PRO A 47 -18.32 -18.10 6.48
N ILE A 48 -18.71 -17.80 5.25
CA ILE A 48 -20.09 -17.86 4.76
C ILE A 48 -20.08 -18.69 3.47
N GLY A 49 -20.15 -20.01 3.61
CA GLY A 49 -19.98 -20.94 2.50
C GLY A 49 -18.58 -20.83 1.87
N PRO A 50 -18.45 -20.67 0.54
CA PRO A 50 -17.14 -20.46 -0.09
C PRO A 50 -16.59 -19.05 0.13
N PHE A 51 -17.41 -18.11 0.62
CA PHE A 51 -16.98 -16.76 0.95
C PHE A 51 -16.48 -16.67 2.40
N GLY A 52 -15.74 -15.62 2.70
CA GLY A 52 -15.40 -15.22 4.06
C GLY A 52 -15.37 -13.72 4.19
N VAL A 53 -15.85 -13.20 5.31
CA VAL A 53 -15.79 -11.77 5.63
C VAL A 53 -14.95 -11.63 6.89
N ALA A 54 -13.82 -10.96 6.77
CA ALA A 54 -13.06 -10.54 7.92
C ALA A 54 -13.55 -9.18 8.40
N LEU A 55 -13.83 -9.09 9.69
CA LEU A 55 -14.17 -7.82 10.32
C LEU A 55 -12.91 -7.19 10.94
N ASP A 56 -12.95 -5.88 11.19
CA ASP A 56 -12.03 -5.17 12.07
C ASP A 56 -12.86 -4.32 13.04
N ILE A 57 -13.09 -4.86 14.22
CA ILE A 57 -13.79 -4.18 15.31
C ILE A 57 -12.71 -3.57 16.19
N GLU A 58 -12.44 -2.29 15.95
CA GLU A 58 -11.40 -1.53 16.65
C GLU A 58 -11.97 -0.51 17.64
N LEU A 59 -11.24 -0.32 18.73
CA LEU A 59 -11.44 0.72 19.73
C LEU A 59 -10.13 1.49 19.90
N PHE A 60 -10.23 2.81 19.97
CA PHE A 60 -9.09 3.70 20.23
C PHE A 60 -9.30 4.41 21.56
N LEU A 61 -8.32 4.30 22.45
CA LEU A 61 -8.29 4.99 23.73
C LEU A 61 -7.19 6.05 23.72
N ASP A 62 -7.52 7.25 24.17
CA ASP A 62 -6.51 8.28 24.41
C ASP A 62 -5.76 8.03 25.74
N GLN A 63 -4.77 8.86 26.03
CA GLN A 63 -3.98 8.78 27.27
C GLN A 63 -4.81 9.03 28.54
N LYS A 64 -6.01 9.60 28.42
CA LYS A 64 -6.93 9.89 29.52
C LYS A 64 -8.01 8.81 29.68
N GLY A 65 -8.00 7.77 28.84
CA GLY A 65 -8.97 6.68 28.84
C GLY A 65 -10.28 6.99 28.10
N ASN A 66 -10.36 8.10 27.35
CA ASN A 66 -11.53 8.40 26.53
C ASN A 66 -11.52 7.55 25.26
N ILE A 67 -12.70 7.05 24.88
CA ILE A 67 -12.89 6.27 23.65
C ILE A 67 -13.11 7.24 22.49
N SER A 68 -12.35 7.06 21.40
CA SER A 68 -12.54 7.82 20.17
C SER A 68 -13.88 7.50 19.52
N LYS A 69 -14.55 8.53 18.98
CA LYS A 69 -15.70 8.35 18.08
C LYS A 69 -15.30 7.86 16.68
N ARG A 70 -13.99 7.82 16.37
CA ARG A 70 -13.47 7.40 15.06
C ARG A 70 -13.95 5.99 14.72
N GLY A 71 -14.63 5.88 13.59
CA GLY A 71 -15.18 4.60 13.12
C GLY A 71 -16.37 4.09 13.92
N TRP A 72 -17.03 4.96 14.71
CA TRP A 72 -18.24 4.67 15.48
C TRP A 72 -19.23 5.85 15.36
N ASP A 73 -19.44 6.34 14.14
CA ASP A 73 -20.42 7.41 13.86
C ASP A 73 -21.64 6.83 13.13
N PHE A 74 -22.80 6.94 13.78
CA PHE A 74 -24.10 6.51 13.28
C PHE A 74 -25.11 7.66 13.25
N SER A 75 -24.63 8.90 13.31
CA SER A 75 -25.48 10.11 13.37
C SER A 75 -26.30 10.32 12.10
N THR A 76 -25.76 9.91 10.94
CA THR A 76 -26.41 10.04 9.63
C THR A 76 -26.36 8.72 8.86
N GLY A 77 -27.18 8.60 7.81
CA GLY A 77 -27.16 7.44 6.91
C GLY A 77 -25.81 7.27 6.19
N GLN A 78 -25.15 8.37 5.82
CA GLN A 78 -23.82 8.34 5.20
C GLN A 78 -22.74 7.90 6.19
N ALA A 79 -22.67 8.53 7.36
CA ALA A 79 -21.73 8.17 8.42
C ALA A 79 -21.90 6.70 8.86
N THR A 80 -23.15 6.22 8.91
CA THR A 80 -23.46 4.82 9.20
C THR A 80 -22.86 3.88 8.14
N ARG A 81 -23.00 4.20 6.85
CA ARG A 81 -22.42 3.38 5.76
C ARG A 81 -20.90 3.35 5.84
N GLU A 82 -20.26 4.50 6.00
CA GLU A 82 -18.81 4.61 6.15
C GLU A 82 -18.30 3.83 7.37
N THR A 83 -19.01 3.94 8.50
CA THR A 83 -18.73 3.17 9.71
C THR A 83 -18.84 1.66 9.45
N ILE A 84 -19.89 1.18 8.79
CA ILE A 84 -20.07 -0.24 8.47
C ILE A 84 -18.96 -0.73 7.52
N PHE A 85 -18.69 0.00 6.44
CA PHE A 85 -17.63 -0.37 5.49
C PHE A 85 -16.26 -0.40 6.15
N ARG A 86 -15.98 0.53 7.08
CA ARG A 86 -14.74 0.51 7.86
C ARG A 86 -14.56 -0.82 8.61
N LYS A 87 -15.63 -1.36 9.22
CA LYS A 87 -15.58 -2.62 9.98
C LYS A 87 -15.34 -3.87 9.13
N ILE A 88 -15.39 -3.79 7.80
CA ILE A 88 -15.05 -4.91 6.92
C ILE A 88 -13.56 -4.82 6.57
N TYR A 89 -12.73 -5.69 7.13
CA TYR A 89 -11.30 -5.72 6.85
C TYR A 89 -11.01 -6.24 5.44
N TYR A 90 -11.63 -7.37 5.08
CA TYR A 90 -11.63 -7.89 3.72
C TYR A 90 -12.81 -8.83 3.48
N VAL A 91 -13.12 -9.06 2.21
CA VAL A 91 -13.97 -10.16 1.76
C VAL A 91 -13.14 -11.10 0.91
N ARG A 92 -13.32 -12.41 1.07
CA ARG A 92 -12.62 -13.44 0.27
C ARG A 92 -13.58 -14.44 -0.32
N TYR A 93 -13.18 -15.03 -1.44
CA TYR A 93 -13.72 -16.28 -1.97
C TYR A 93 -12.62 -17.33 -1.91
N GLY A 94 -12.92 -18.49 -1.33
CA GLY A 94 -11.95 -19.55 -1.09
C GLY A 94 -10.87 -19.16 -0.05
N ARG A 95 -9.78 -19.93 -0.06
CA ARG A 95 -8.57 -19.70 0.74
C ARG A 95 -7.35 -19.94 -0.12
N GLN A 96 -6.22 -19.32 0.23
CA GLN A 96 -4.94 -19.61 -0.42
C GLN A 96 -4.69 -21.13 -0.46
N GLY A 97 -4.19 -21.63 -1.58
CA GLY A 97 -3.97 -23.05 -1.80
C GLY A 97 -5.17 -23.82 -2.35
N LYS A 98 -6.39 -23.26 -2.36
CA LYS A 98 -7.55 -23.83 -3.08
C LYS A 98 -7.49 -23.53 -4.58
N PRO A 99 -8.29 -24.22 -5.43
CA PRO A 99 -8.27 -24.00 -6.88
C PRO A 99 -8.65 -22.58 -7.32
N VAL A 100 -9.52 -21.91 -6.57
CA VAL A 100 -9.90 -20.52 -6.81
C VAL A 100 -9.83 -19.78 -5.48
N PHE A 101 -9.04 -18.72 -5.47
CA PHE A 101 -8.95 -17.79 -4.36
C PHE A 101 -9.01 -16.36 -4.88
N MET A 102 -9.84 -15.53 -4.26
CA MET A 102 -9.91 -14.09 -4.50
C MET A 102 -10.09 -13.37 -3.17
N LYS A 103 -9.52 -12.18 -3.02
CA LYS A 103 -9.68 -11.35 -1.81
C LYS A 103 -9.72 -9.88 -2.21
N LEU A 104 -10.65 -9.14 -1.59
CA LEU A 104 -10.90 -7.72 -1.77
C LEU A 104 -10.83 -7.00 -0.41
N GLY A 105 -10.07 -5.92 -0.31
CA GLY A 105 -9.85 -5.16 0.92
C GLY A 105 -8.37 -5.16 1.35
N ALA A 106 -8.11 -5.38 2.63
CA ALA A 106 -6.74 -5.44 3.15
C ALA A 106 -5.99 -6.69 2.65
N LEU A 107 -4.79 -6.47 2.12
CA LEU A 107 -3.82 -7.46 1.67
C LEU A 107 -2.68 -7.48 2.69
N ASP A 108 -2.54 -8.59 3.41
CA ASP A 108 -1.62 -8.67 4.56
C ASP A 108 -0.25 -9.25 4.19
N ASP A 109 -0.23 -10.15 3.20
CA ASP A 109 0.93 -10.92 2.77
C ASP A 109 0.64 -11.53 1.39
N VAL A 110 1.19 -10.92 0.34
CA VAL A 110 1.02 -11.36 -1.04
C VAL A 110 2.38 -11.62 -1.67
N THR A 111 2.61 -12.87 -2.06
CA THR A 111 3.79 -13.30 -2.80
C THR A 111 3.38 -13.96 -4.12
N LEU A 112 4.02 -13.54 -5.23
CA LEU A 112 3.82 -14.13 -6.56
C LEU A 112 5.00 -15.04 -6.92
N GLY A 113 4.71 -16.25 -7.41
CA GLY A 113 5.77 -17.23 -7.74
C GLY A 113 6.64 -17.57 -6.52
N TYR A 114 7.95 -17.42 -6.64
CA TYR A 114 8.92 -17.57 -5.55
C TYR A 114 9.37 -16.23 -4.93
N GLY A 115 8.74 -15.12 -5.29
CA GLY A 115 8.94 -13.85 -4.58
C GLY A 115 9.92 -12.84 -5.19
N LEU A 116 10.65 -13.14 -6.27
CA LEU A 116 11.63 -12.19 -6.81
C LEU A 116 11.06 -10.78 -7.13
N ILE A 117 9.83 -10.69 -7.65
CA ILE A 117 9.20 -9.40 -8.01
C ILE A 117 8.20 -8.94 -6.95
N VAL A 118 7.44 -9.87 -6.37
CA VAL A 118 6.43 -9.57 -5.35
C VAL A 118 6.57 -10.58 -4.23
N ASP A 119 7.06 -10.13 -3.08
CA ASP A 119 7.20 -10.93 -1.87
C ASP A 119 6.72 -10.17 -0.64
N GLY A 120 5.89 -10.79 0.19
CA GLY A 120 5.43 -10.20 1.44
C GLY A 120 4.63 -8.90 1.25
N TYR A 121 4.07 -8.65 0.07
CA TYR A 121 3.44 -7.38 -0.23
C TYR A 121 2.20 -7.16 0.63
N THR A 122 2.06 -5.94 1.16
CA THR A 122 0.93 -5.52 1.97
C THR A 122 0.51 -4.08 1.64
N ASN A 123 -0.80 -3.87 1.50
CA ASN A 123 -1.38 -2.54 1.38
C ASN A 123 -1.93 -2.01 2.72
N ALA A 124 -1.67 -2.74 3.81
CA ALA A 124 -2.21 -2.46 5.14
C ALA A 124 -1.15 -1.89 6.11
N LEU A 125 0.01 -1.44 5.61
CA LEU A 125 1.07 -0.83 6.45
C LEU A 125 0.61 0.44 7.17
N GLU A 126 -0.18 1.28 6.48
CA GLU A 126 -0.73 2.52 7.04
C GLU A 126 -2.04 2.30 7.79
N TYR A 127 -2.52 1.05 7.88
CA TYR A 127 -3.74 0.72 8.58
C TYR A 127 -3.54 0.86 10.10
N PRO A 128 -4.47 1.50 10.84
CA PRO A 128 -5.84 1.88 10.46
C PRO A 128 -6.00 3.35 10.01
N SER A 129 -4.90 4.10 9.87
CA SER A 129 -4.93 5.52 9.51
C SER A 129 -5.47 5.70 8.09
N VAL A 130 -4.91 4.93 7.14
CA VAL A 130 -5.34 4.87 5.74
C VAL A 130 -5.84 3.46 5.45
N LYS A 131 -7.02 3.36 4.83
CA LYS A 131 -7.61 2.08 4.44
C LYS A 131 -7.65 1.99 2.92
N ARG A 132 -6.79 1.14 2.37
CA ARG A 132 -6.70 0.85 0.93
C ARG A 132 -7.57 -0.35 0.58
N ILE A 133 -8.15 -0.38 -0.62
CA ILE A 133 -8.99 -1.49 -1.09
C ILE A 133 -8.22 -2.25 -2.17
N GLY A 134 -7.40 -3.19 -1.74
CA GLY A 134 -6.62 -4.02 -2.67
C GLY A 134 -7.42 -5.19 -3.22
N PHE A 135 -6.94 -5.74 -4.33
CA PHE A 135 -7.52 -6.93 -4.95
C PHE A 135 -6.43 -7.95 -5.24
N GLN A 136 -6.62 -9.21 -4.80
CA GLN A 136 -5.74 -10.31 -5.16
C GLN A 136 -6.51 -11.54 -5.64
N GLY A 137 -5.86 -12.35 -6.46
CA GLY A 137 -6.38 -13.65 -6.86
C GLY A 137 -5.29 -14.68 -7.14
N ASP A 138 -5.65 -15.94 -6.95
CA ASP A 138 -4.87 -17.14 -7.27
C ASP A 138 -5.82 -18.22 -7.78
N VAL A 139 -5.72 -18.54 -9.07
CA VAL A 139 -6.62 -19.47 -9.76
C VAL A 139 -5.80 -20.55 -10.45
N ARG A 140 -6.17 -21.80 -10.21
CA ARG A 140 -5.62 -22.99 -10.86
C ARG A 140 -6.66 -23.56 -11.82
N LEU A 141 -6.32 -23.52 -13.10
CA LEU A 141 -7.13 -23.99 -14.20
C LEU A 141 -6.71 -25.41 -14.62
N GLY A 142 -7.48 -26.02 -15.52
CA GLY A 142 -7.12 -27.30 -16.12
C GLY A 142 -5.75 -27.27 -16.81
N GLY A 143 -5.10 -28.43 -16.90
CA GLY A 143 -3.76 -28.53 -17.51
C GLY A 143 -2.62 -27.98 -16.65
N GLY A 144 -2.88 -27.61 -15.39
CA GLY A 144 -1.85 -27.12 -14.46
C GLY A 144 -1.51 -25.64 -14.60
N LEU A 145 -2.26 -24.90 -15.43
CA LEU A 145 -2.13 -23.44 -15.52
C LEU A 145 -2.56 -22.79 -14.20
N ARG A 146 -1.70 -21.92 -13.66
CA ARG A 146 -1.97 -21.10 -12.48
C ARG A 146 -1.82 -19.63 -12.85
N LEU A 147 -2.83 -18.85 -12.52
CA LEU A 147 -2.88 -17.40 -12.70
C LEU A 147 -2.91 -16.75 -11.32
N GLN A 148 -2.07 -15.76 -11.11
CA GLN A 148 -2.03 -14.98 -9.88
C GLN A 148 -2.01 -13.50 -10.23
N TRP A 149 -2.62 -12.66 -9.40
CA TRP A 149 -2.57 -11.21 -9.59
C TRP A 149 -2.79 -10.46 -8.28
N VAL A 150 -2.34 -9.21 -8.26
CA VAL A 150 -2.52 -8.27 -7.17
C VAL A 150 -2.64 -6.85 -7.73
N VAL A 151 -3.50 -6.04 -7.11
CA VAL A 151 -3.63 -4.59 -7.29
C VAL A 151 -3.60 -3.97 -5.90
N ASN A 152 -2.75 -2.96 -5.69
CA ASN A 152 -2.53 -2.33 -4.38
C ASN A 152 -3.80 -1.68 -3.82
N ASP A 153 -4.47 -0.89 -4.65
CA ASP A 153 -5.61 -0.08 -4.28
C ASP A 153 -6.49 0.16 -5.51
N LEU A 154 -7.74 -0.24 -5.42
CA LEU A 154 -8.71 -0.05 -6.49
C LEU A 154 -9.16 1.40 -6.60
N ASP A 155 -9.07 2.19 -5.54
CA ASP A 155 -9.39 3.61 -5.60
C ASP A 155 -8.34 4.35 -6.44
N ASP A 156 -7.04 4.04 -6.23
CA ASP A 156 -5.92 4.56 -7.03
C ASP A 156 -5.99 4.15 -8.51
N ALA A 157 -6.64 3.02 -8.80
CA ALA A 157 -6.85 2.54 -10.17
C ALA A 157 -7.66 3.51 -11.04
N PHE A 158 -8.49 4.35 -10.42
CA PHE A 158 -9.31 5.33 -11.12
C PHE A 158 -8.76 6.77 -11.05
N THR A 159 -7.77 7.04 -10.20
CA THR A 159 -7.24 8.40 -9.95
C THR A 159 -5.84 8.64 -10.50
N GLY A 160 -5.15 7.62 -11.02
CA GLY A 160 -4.03 7.87 -11.95
C GLY A 160 -2.75 7.08 -11.73
N GLY A 161 -2.72 6.04 -10.91
CA GLY A 161 -1.54 5.18 -10.91
C GLY A 161 -1.50 4.03 -9.90
N PRO A 162 -2.33 2.99 -10.03
CA PRO A 162 -2.22 1.82 -9.19
C PRO A 162 -0.90 1.08 -9.48
N TRP A 163 -0.37 0.44 -8.45
CA TRP A 163 0.60 -0.62 -8.60
C TRP A 163 -0.13 -1.96 -8.75
N PHE A 164 0.26 -2.76 -9.73
CA PHE A 164 -0.29 -4.09 -9.92
C PHE A 164 0.78 -5.08 -10.37
N ALA A 165 0.51 -6.36 -10.15
CA ALA A 165 1.31 -7.44 -10.69
C ALA A 165 0.43 -8.63 -11.09
N ALA A 166 0.86 -9.36 -12.10
CA ALA A 166 0.22 -10.58 -12.58
C ALA A 166 1.28 -11.62 -12.94
N ARG A 167 0.96 -12.88 -12.68
CA ARG A 167 1.81 -14.03 -13.00
C ARG A 167 0.98 -15.14 -13.62
N ALA A 168 1.50 -15.73 -14.68
CA ALA A 168 0.98 -16.97 -15.25
C ALA A 168 2.06 -18.04 -15.17
N SER A 169 1.70 -19.26 -14.78
CA SER A 169 2.64 -20.38 -14.76
C SER A 169 1.98 -21.69 -15.16
N ALA A 170 2.71 -22.54 -15.87
CA ALA A 170 2.22 -23.83 -16.36
C ALA A 170 3.33 -24.89 -16.33
N PRO A 171 2.98 -26.18 -16.28
CA PRO A 171 3.94 -27.24 -16.53
C PRO A 171 4.40 -27.19 -18.01
N LEU A 172 5.72 -27.27 -18.23
CA LEU A 172 6.29 -27.31 -19.58
C LEU A 172 6.61 -28.75 -20.01
N LEU A 173 7.41 -29.47 -19.21
CA LEU A 173 7.80 -30.86 -19.48
C LEU A 173 7.97 -31.64 -18.18
N GLY A 174 7.25 -32.76 -18.05
CA GLY A 174 7.27 -33.56 -16.85
C GLY A 174 6.86 -32.75 -15.62
N LYS A 175 7.79 -32.61 -14.65
CA LYS A 175 7.58 -31.83 -13.43
C LYS A 175 8.03 -30.36 -13.54
N LEU A 176 8.73 -29.98 -14.62
CA LEU A 176 9.24 -28.63 -14.79
C LEU A 176 8.08 -27.65 -14.98
N ARG A 177 8.02 -26.62 -14.13
CA ARG A 177 7.09 -25.50 -14.21
C ARG A 177 7.84 -24.26 -14.70
N VAL A 178 7.19 -23.50 -15.56
CA VAL A 178 7.64 -22.18 -16.04
C VAL A 178 6.61 -21.15 -15.60
N GLY A 179 7.07 -20.02 -15.10
CA GLY A 179 6.26 -18.85 -14.79
C GLY A 179 6.78 -17.60 -15.50
N GLY A 180 5.85 -16.73 -15.89
CA GLY A 180 6.12 -15.37 -16.33
C GLY A 180 5.37 -14.39 -15.44
N THR A 181 6.06 -13.37 -14.95
CA THR A 181 5.52 -12.33 -14.05
C THR A 181 5.71 -10.95 -14.67
N LEU A 182 4.68 -10.11 -14.56
CA LEU A 182 4.70 -8.70 -14.92
C LEU A 182 4.24 -7.91 -13.69
N ALA A 183 5.02 -6.93 -13.26
CA ALA A 183 4.60 -5.93 -12.28
C ALA A 183 4.77 -4.54 -12.87
N MET A 184 3.91 -3.62 -12.49
CA MET A 184 3.95 -2.26 -12.99
C MET A 184 3.41 -1.28 -11.95
N ASP A 185 4.18 -0.22 -11.75
CA ASP A 185 3.72 1.01 -11.12
C ASP A 185 3.47 2.03 -12.23
N ILE A 186 2.23 2.48 -12.36
CA ILE A 186 1.83 3.40 -13.44
C ILE A 186 2.32 4.82 -13.16
N ASN A 187 2.45 5.22 -11.89
CA ASN A 187 2.99 6.52 -11.50
C ASN A 187 3.59 6.43 -10.09
N GLN A 188 4.92 6.34 -10.01
CA GLN A 188 5.64 6.25 -8.73
C GLN A 188 5.39 7.44 -7.81
N PHE A 189 5.11 8.61 -8.39
CA PHE A 189 4.89 9.83 -7.64
C PHE A 189 3.46 9.96 -7.10
N ALA A 190 2.52 9.14 -7.58
CA ALA A 190 1.12 9.18 -7.11
C ALA A 190 0.99 8.83 -5.62
N GLY A 191 1.89 7.99 -5.11
CA GLY A 191 1.92 7.58 -3.70
C GLY A 191 2.54 8.60 -2.74
N LEU A 192 3.14 9.68 -3.26
CA LEU A 192 3.75 10.71 -2.41
C LEU A 192 2.67 11.53 -1.70
N LYS A 193 2.82 11.68 -0.39
CA LYS A 193 1.90 12.49 0.43
C LYS A 193 2.08 13.96 0.11
N ASP A 194 0.96 14.66 0.10
CA ASP A 194 0.81 16.08 -0.24
C ASP A 194 -0.46 16.49 0.51
N ARG A 195 -0.27 16.98 1.73
CA ARG A 195 -1.32 17.15 2.73
C ARG A 195 -2.10 18.44 2.55
N ASP A 196 -1.43 19.49 2.10
CA ASP A 196 -2.02 20.81 1.85
C ASP A 196 -2.47 20.99 0.38
N GLY A 197 -2.05 20.10 -0.52
CA GLY A 197 -2.57 20.01 -1.87
C GLY A 197 -1.94 21.01 -2.83
N ASP A 198 -0.72 21.45 -2.56
CA ASP A 198 0.03 22.41 -3.38
C ASP A 198 0.78 21.76 -4.57
N ASP A 199 0.67 20.43 -4.70
CA ASP A 199 1.30 19.58 -5.70
C ASP A 199 2.78 19.26 -5.45
N VAL A 200 3.32 19.69 -4.30
CA VAL A 200 4.67 19.38 -3.82
C VAL A 200 4.58 18.30 -2.73
N PRO A 201 5.36 17.20 -2.82
CA PRO A 201 5.34 16.18 -1.79
C PRO A 201 5.75 16.70 -0.40
N ASP A 202 5.07 16.28 0.67
CA ASP A 202 5.36 16.62 2.08
C ASP A 202 6.85 16.40 2.46
N ALA A 203 7.53 15.46 1.79
CA ALA A 203 8.92 15.12 2.05
C ALA A 203 9.93 16.06 1.37
N LEU A 204 9.48 16.81 0.37
CA LEU A 204 10.23 17.78 -0.41
C LEU A 204 9.76 19.22 -0.15
N ASP A 205 8.59 19.38 0.45
CA ASP A 205 8.01 20.66 0.82
C ASP A 205 8.52 21.14 2.18
N PRO A 206 9.16 22.32 2.26
CA PRO A 206 9.52 22.97 3.52
C PRO A 206 8.31 23.37 4.39
N PHE A 207 7.12 23.56 3.79
CA PHE A 207 5.90 24.01 4.46
C PHE A 207 4.70 23.07 4.24
N PRO A 208 4.79 21.77 4.62
CA PRO A 208 3.83 20.71 4.28
C PRO A 208 2.45 20.80 4.97
N ASP A 209 2.14 21.96 5.55
CA ASP A 209 0.89 22.33 6.21
C ASP A 209 0.30 23.64 5.62
N ASP A 210 0.95 24.26 4.64
CA ASP A 210 0.59 25.55 4.05
C ASP A 210 0.60 25.49 2.52
N GLY A 211 -0.57 25.23 1.93
CA GLY A 211 -0.69 25.05 0.48
C GLY A 211 -0.50 26.32 -0.38
N THR A 212 -0.06 27.42 0.24
CA THR A 212 0.38 28.64 -0.45
C THR A 212 1.90 28.80 -0.44
N ALA A 213 2.64 27.89 0.19
CA ALA A 213 4.06 28.02 0.42
C ALA A 213 4.77 26.71 0.06
N TRP A 214 5.72 26.79 -0.88
CA TRP A 214 6.44 25.60 -1.37
C TRP A 214 7.96 25.81 -1.53
N THR A 215 8.46 27.03 -1.29
CA THR A 215 9.89 27.40 -1.41
C THR A 215 10.35 28.22 -0.20
N ASN A 216 11.54 27.87 0.31
CA ASN A 216 12.34 28.64 1.28
C ASN A 216 13.75 28.75 0.70
N THR A 217 13.96 29.73 -0.17
CA THR A 217 15.15 29.79 -1.05
C THR A 217 16.41 30.27 -0.31
N ASP A 218 16.27 31.00 0.79
CA ASP A 218 17.36 31.58 1.58
C ASP A 218 17.62 30.86 2.92
N ALA A 219 16.81 29.86 3.25
CA ALA A 219 16.90 29.04 4.47
C ALA A 219 16.84 29.88 5.76
N ASP A 220 16.11 30.99 5.73
CA ASP A 220 16.03 31.96 6.83
C ASP A 220 15.01 31.60 7.92
N SER A 221 14.51 30.37 7.94
CA SER A 221 13.65 29.79 8.99
C SER A 221 12.28 30.47 9.21
N ASP A 222 11.26 29.62 9.27
CA ASP A 222 9.86 29.90 9.62
C ASP A 222 9.02 30.77 8.66
N PHE A 223 9.60 31.38 7.61
CA PHE A 223 8.84 32.18 6.64
C PHE A 223 8.95 31.66 5.20
N PRO A 224 7.83 31.52 4.47
CA PRO A 224 7.86 31.20 3.05
C PRO A 224 8.22 32.42 2.20
N ASP A 225 8.80 32.17 1.01
CA ASP A 225 9.21 33.18 0.02
C ASP A 225 8.05 34.13 -0.40
N GLU A 226 6.79 33.90 0.00
CA GLU A 226 5.62 34.72 -0.35
C GLU A 226 5.37 35.92 0.59
N ILE A 227 6.12 36.07 1.70
CA ILE A 227 6.08 37.27 2.54
C ILE A 227 7.21 38.20 2.08
N PRO A 228 6.94 39.42 1.57
CA PRO A 228 7.91 40.12 0.74
C PRO A 228 9.07 40.67 1.57
N ASP A 229 10.22 40.05 1.44
CA ASP A 229 11.54 40.56 1.82
C ASP A 229 12.50 40.66 0.61
N TYR A 230 11.99 40.37 -0.60
CA TYR A 230 12.71 40.46 -1.87
C TYR A 230 12.13 41.57 -2.79
N LYS A 231 12.94 42.02 -3.74
CA LYS A 231 12.51 42.86 -4.88
C LYS A 231 12.72 42.10 -6.18
N VAL A 232 11.70 42.09 -7.05
CA VAL A 232 11.84 41.59 -8.42
C VAL A 232 12.42 42.69 -9.31
N VAL A 233 13.58 42.45 -9.93
CA VAL A 233 14.17 43.35 -10.91
C VAL A 233 14.43 42.58 -12.21
N LYS A 234 13.73 42.95 -13.29
CA LYS A 234 13.96 42.43 -14.66
C LYS A 234 14.00 40.88 -14.81
N GLY A 235 13.15 40.16 -14.09
CA GLY A 235 13.03 38.70 -14.25
C GLY A 235 14.01 37.88 -13.41
N ASP A 236 14.83 38.55 -12.59
CA ASP A 236 15.63 37.92 -11.53
C ASP A 236 15.04 38.31 -10.16
N THR A 237 14.92 37.34 -9.26
CA THR A 237 14.48 37.50 -7.86
C THR A 237 15.68 37.87 -6.99
N VAL A 238 15.57 38.94 -6.22
CA VAL A 238 16.68 39.53 -5.46
C VAL A 238 16.29 39.81 -4.00
N TRP A 239 16.96 39.18 -3.03
CA TRP A 239 16.72 39.32 -1.58
C TRP A 239 17.18 40.66 -1.01
N VAL A 240 16.51 41.15 0.04
CA VAL A 240 16.81 42.42 0.72
C VAL A 240 16.80 42.29 2.27
N ASP A 241 17.32 41.20 2.85
CA ASP A 241 17.82 41.30 4.23
C ASP A 241 18.81 40.18 4.56
N THR A 242 20.11 40.44 4.37
CA THR A 242 21.14 39.63 5.04
C THR A 242 21.96 40.57 5.90
N LEU A 243 21.92 40.32 7.20
CA LEU A 243 22.47 41.20 8.24
C LEU A 243 24.00 41.34 8.20
N ASP A 244 24.70 40.53 7.40
CA ASP A 244 26.15 40.55 7.19
C ASP A 244 26.52 39.40 6.23
N ILE A 245 26.72 39.69 4.93
CA ILE A 245 27.02 38.66 3.92
C ILE A 245 28.49 38.21 4.01
N ASN A 246 29.36 39.07 4.51
CA ASN A 246 30.80 38.89 4.44
C ASN A 246 31.42 38.39 5.76
N GLY A 247 30.64 38.35 6.84
CA GLY A 247 31.02 37.85 8.16
C GLY A 247 31.75 38.88 9.04
N ASP A 248 31.62 40.18 8.76
CA ASP A 248 32.27 41.27 9.50
C ASP A 248 31.44 41.89 10.64
N ASN A 249 30.23 41.38 10.87
CA ASN A 249 29.19 41.89 11.76
C ASN A 249 28.75 43.33 11.46
N ILE A 250 28.82 43.77 10.21
CA ILE A 250 28.32 45.06 9.73
C ILE A 250 27.12 44.82 8.82
N TYR A 251 26.09 45.64 8.97
CA TYR A 251 24.90 45.58 8.11
C TYR A 251 25.24 45.99 6.67
N ASP A 252 25.27 45.00 5.76
CA ASP A 252 25.53 45.18 4.33
C ASP A 252 24.30 45.73 3.59
N ARG A 253 24.06 47.04 3.76
CA ARG A 253 22.93 47.72 3.12
C ARG A 253 23.10 47.77 1.59
N GLY A 254 22.34 46.95 0.87
CA GLY A 254 22.18 47.02 -0.59
C GLY A 254 23.01 46.00 -1.39
N GLU A 255 23.56 44.98 -0.74
CA GLU A 255 24.10 43.82 -1.43
C GLU A 255 22.98 42.80 -1.73
N TYR A 256 23.06 42.22 -2.92
CA TYR A 256 22.00 41.44 -3.54
C TYR A 256 22.57 40.08 -3.96
N ARG A 257 22.00 38.99 -3.46
CA ARG A 257 22.39 37.63 -3.90
C ARG A 257 21.31 37.09 -4.84
N ASN A 258 21.73 36.75 -6.07
CA ASN A 258 20.90 35.99 -7.00
C ASN A 258 20.80 34.55 -6.47
N LEU A 259 19.72 34.25 -5.77
CA LEU A 259 19.33 32.90 -5.41
C LEU A 259 18.13 32.52 -6.26
N ARG A 260 18.39 31.99 -7.45
CA ARG A 260 17.35 31.25 -8.17
C ARG A 260 17.41 29.82 -7.64
N GLY A 261 16.59 29.53 -6.64
CA GLY A 261 16.33 28.15 -6.25
C GLY A 261 15.79 27.38 -7.46
N PRO A 262 16.12 26.09 -7.60
CA PRO A 262 15.44 25.25 -8.59
C PRO A 262 13.92 25.26 -8.32
N GLU A 263 13.11 25.24 -9.38
CA GLU A 263 11.66 25.06 -9.22
C GLU A 263 11.39 23.77 -8.43
N PRO A 264 10.45 23.78 -7.47
CA PRO A 264 10.15 22.61 -6.64
C PRO A 264 9.63 21.46 -7.52
N PHE A 265 9.88 20.24 -7.06
CA PHE A 265 9.33 19.06 -7.73
C PHE A 265 7.80 19.05 -7.59
N LYS A 266 7.10 19.03 -8.72
CA LYS A 266 5.63 18.97 -8.80
C LYS A 266 5.12 17.61 -9.26
N LYS A 267 4.18 17.01 -8.52
CA LYS A 267 3.62 15.68 -8.82
C LYS A 267 2.77 15.67 -10.10
N SER A 268 2.06 16.74 -10.42
CA SER A 268 1.22 16.81 -11.62
C SER A 268 2.02 16.92 -12.91
N GLU A 269 3.21 17.51 -12.83
CA GLU A 269 4.12 17.74 -13.95
C GLU A 269 5.06 16.55 -14.21
N ASN A 270 5.29 15.71 -13.20
CA ASN A 270 6.18 14.57 -13.27
C ASN A 270 5.40 13.24 -13.20
N LYS A 271 5.69 12.32 -14.12
CA LYS A 271 5.18 10.95 -14.08
C LYS A 271 6.30 10.00 -14.40
N ASP A 272 6.58 9.08 -13.47
CA ASP A 272 7.50 7.99 -13.75
C ASP A 272 6.80 6.64 -13.60
N ARG A 273 7.10 5.75 -14.56
CA ARG A 273 6.53 4.41 -14.63
C ARG A 273 7.67 3.41 -14.50
N ILE A 274 7.50 2.48 -13.57
CA ILE A 274 8.34 1.28 -13.50
C ILE A 274 7.58 0.07 -13.98
N THR A 275 8.17 -0.68 -14.89
CA THR A 275 7.70 -2.01 -15.28
C THR A 275 8.76 -3.05 -14.94
N VAL A 276 8.36 -4.17 -14.34
CA VAL A 276 9.24 -5.31 -14.07
C VAL A 276 8.69 -6.53 -14.75
N VAL A 277 9.50 -7.19 -15.57
CA VAL A 277 9.18 -8.46 -16.21
C VAL A 277 10.09 -9.55 -15.68
N GLY A 278 9.57 -10.72 -15.38
CA GLY A 278 10.35 -11.83 -14.85
C GLY A 278 9.92 -13.18 -15.38
N VAL A 279 10.86 -14.11 -15.34
CA VAL A 279 10.67 -15.51 -15.65
C VAL A 279 11.17 -16.33 -14.47
N ASP A 280 10.42 -17.37 -14.13
CA ASP A 280 10.79 -18.32 -13.09
C ASP A 280 10.63 -19.76 -13.55
N LEU A 281 11.49 -20.62 -13.01
CA LEU A 281 11.52 -22.07 -13.24
C LEU A 281 11.40 -22.79 -11.91
N GLY A 282 10.66 -23.89 -11.92
CA GLY A 282 10.41 -24.71 -10.74
C GLY A 282 10.45 -26.20 -11.04
N TYR A 283 11.13 -26.99 -10.21
CA TYR A 283 11.16 -28.43 -10.32
C TYR A 283 10.92 -29.10 -8.95
N PRO A 284 9.70 -29.61 -8.69
CA PRO A 284 9.40 -30.28 -7.43
C PRO A 284 10.17 -31.61 -7.33
N ILE A 285 11.04 -31.72 -6.33
CA ILE A 285 11.78 -32.94 -6.00
C ILE A 285 10.90 -33.86 -5.17
N LEU A 286 10.28 -33.32 -4.11
CA LEU A 286 9.46 -34.06 -3.16
C LEU A 286 8.12 -33.34 -2.97
N GLU A 287 7.03 -34.08 -3.13
CA GLU A 287 5.68 -33.63 -2.87
C GLU A 287 5.05 -34.56 -1.83
N GLY A 288 4.81 -34.05 -0.62
CA GLY A 288 4.29 -34.83 0.51
C GLY A 288 4.07 -33.96 1.74
N PRO A 289 4.18 -34.54 2.96
CA PRO A 289 4.18 -33.78 4.22
C PRO A 289 5.28 -32.72 4.27
N VAL A 290 6.40 -32.99 3.58
CA VAL A 290 7.46 -32.04 3.29
C VAL A 290 7.44 -31.77 1.79
N LYS A 291 7.56 -30.49 1.43
CA LYS A 291 7.70 -30.05 0.03
C LYS A 291 9.10 -29.54 -0.19
N LEU A 292 9.79 -30.08 -1.19
CA LEU A 292 11.10 -29.63 -1.64
C LEU A 292 11.04 -29.37 -3.15
N GLU A 293 11.43 -28.17 -3.55
CA GLU A 293 11.41 -27.72 -4.94
C GLU A 293 12.71 -26.97 -5.23
N LEU A 294 13.35 -27.29 -6.36
CA LEU A 294 14.41 -26.44 -6.91
C LEU A 294 13.76 -25.34 -7.72
N TYR A 295 14.26 -24.11 -7.59
CA TYR A 295 13.76 -23.01 -8.39
C TYR A 295 14.89 -22.10 -8.86
N GLY A 296 14.56 -21.26 -9.82
CA GLY A 296 15.42 -20.17 -10.27
C GLY A 296 14.55 -19.08 -10.89
N GLN A 297 14.91 -17.82 -10.66
CA GLN A 297 14.17 -16.65 -11.12
C GLN A 297 15.10 -15.60 -11.68
N ALA A 298 14.65 -14.90 -12.72
CA ALA A 298 15.30 -13.72 -13.26
C ALA A 298 14.25 -12.65 -13.56
N ALA A 299 14.59 -11.39 -13.33
CA ALA A 299 13.73 -10.26 -13.60
C ALA A 299 14.52 -9.12 -14.25
N LYS A 300 13.85 -8.35 -15.10
CA LYS A 300 14.36 -7.12 -15.69
C LYS A 300 13.45 -5.95 -15.30
N PHE A 301 14.06 -4.93 -14.73
CA PHE A 301 13.43 -3.65 -14.45
C PHE A 301 13.53 -2.78 -15.69
N LEU A 302 12.44 -2.12 -16.04
CA LEU A 302 12.31 -1.23 -17.18
C LEU A 302 11.83 0.11 -16.61
N MET A 303 12.76 1.06 -16.52
CA MET A 303 12.51 2.43 -16.07
C MET A 303 12.61 3.38 -17.27
N VAL A 304 11.87 4.49 -17.24
CA VAL A 304 11.77 5.41 -18.39
C VAL A 304 13.07 6.20 -18.59
N GLU A 305 13.71 6.64 -17.51
CA GLU A 305 14.83 7.60 -17.58
C GLU A 305 16.22 6.99 -17.32
N ASP A 306 16.36 6.01 -16.42
CA ASP A 306 17.70 5.62 -15.90
C ASP A 306 18.31 4.32 -16.46
N GLY A 307 17.68 3.70 -17.46
CA GLY A 307 18.11 2.39 -17.93
C GLY A 307 17.77 1.28 -16.93
N GLY A 308 17.44 0.10 -17.45
CA GLY A 308 16.93 -1.00 -16.64
C GLY A 308 17.98 -1.73 -15.81
N GLY A 309 17.54 -2.44 -14.77
CA GLY A 309 18.34 -3.36 -13.96
C GLY A 309 17.94 -4.83 -14.16
N TRP A 310 18.78 -5.75 -13.66
CA TRP A 310 18.47 -7.18 -13.60
C TRP A 310 18.50 -7.68 -12.16
N GLY A 311 17.57 -8.57 -11.80
CA GLY A 311 17.54 -9.29 -10.53
C GLY A 311 17.53 -10.80 -10.76
N PHE A 312 18.18 -11.56 -9.89
CA PHE A 312 18.26 -13.02 -9.95
C PHE A 312 18.10 -13.62 -8.55
N ALA A 313 17.42 -14.76 -8.45
CA ALA A 313 17.30 -15.54 -7.22
C ALA A 313 17.21 -17.04 -7.54
N ALA A 314 17.64 -17.89 -6.61
CA ALA A 314 17.58 -19.36 -6.69
C ALA A 314 17.53 -19.98 -5.30
#